data_AF-I3LHC3-F1
#
_entry.id   AF-I3LHC3-F1
#
_cell.length_a   1.000
_cell.length_b   1.000
_cell.length_c   1.000
_cell.angle_alpha   90.00
_cell.angle_beta   90.00
_cell.angle_gamma   90.00
#
_symmetry.space_group_name_H-M   'P 1'
#
loop_
_entity.id
_entity.type
_entity.pdbx_description
1 polymer ?
#
loop_
_entity_poly.entity_id
_entity_poly.type
_entity_poly.pdbx_seq_one_letter_code
_entity_poly.pdbx_strand_id
1 'polypeptide(L)'
;MVTRCNNVGVRIYVDAVINHMCGSGAAAGTGTTCGSYCNPGNRDFPAVPYSAWDFNDGKCKTASGQIESYNDTYEIRDCQLVGLLDLALEKDYVRSTIADYLNKLIDIGVAGFRIDASKHMWPEDIKAVLDKLHNLNTTWFPAGSQPFIFQEVIDLGGEAIQSSEYFGNGRVTEFKYGAKLGTVVRKWSGEKMSYLKNWGEGWGFMPSDRALVFVDNHDNQRGHGAGGASILTFWDARLYKVAVGFMLAHPYGFTRVMSSYRWARNFVNGQDVNDWIGPPNNNGVIKEVTINADTTCGNDWVCEHRWRQIRNMVWFRNVVDGQPFANWWDNGSNQVAFGRGNRGFIVFNNDDWQLSSTLQTGLPGGTYCDVISGDKVGSSCTGIKVYVSSDGTAQFSISNSAEDPFIAIHAESKL
;
A
#
# COMPACT_ATOMS: atom_id res chain seq x y z
N MET A 1 -19.50 -9.75 5.88
CA MET A 1 -18.03 -9.60 6.05
C MET A 1 -17.70 -8.59 7.14
N VAL A 2 -18.07 -7.31 6.97
CA VAL A 2 -17.76 -6.20 7.89
C VAL A 2 -18.01 -6.52 9.37
N THR A 3 -19.22 -6.98 9.72
CA THR A 3 -19.57 -7.40 11.10
C THR A 3 -18.60 -8.42 11.69
N ARG A 4 -18.26 -9.48 10.93
CA ARG A 4 -17.36 -10.55 11.41
C ARG A 4 -15.95 -10.00 11.68
N CYS A 5 -15.44 -9.13 10.82
CA CYS A 5 -14.13 -8.52 10.97
C CYS A 5 -14.09 -7.55 12.16
N ASN A 6 -15.08 -6.66 12.27
CA ASN A 6 -15.16 -5.71 13.38
C ASN A 6 -15.27 -6.40 14.75
N ASN A 7 -16.00 -7.52 14.84
CA ASN A 7 -16.14 -8.30 16.07
C ASN A 7 -14.81 -8.90 16.58
N VAL A 8 -13.81 -9.05 15.70
CA VAL A 8 -12.45 -9.51 16.06
C VAL A 8 -11.42 -8.37 16.00
N GLY A 9 -11.88 -7.11 15.93
CA GLY A 9 -11.02 -5.93 15.92
C GLY A 9 -10.29 -5.66 14.60
N VAL A 10 -10.65 -6.34 13.51
CA VAL A 10 -10.08 -6.13 12.17
C VAL A 10 -10.97 -5.19 11.36
N ARG A 11 -10.39 -4.09 10.86
CA ARG A 11 -11.13 -3.03 10.18
C ARG A 11 -11.20 -3.26 8.67
N ILE A 12 -12.25 -2.74 8.06
CA ILE A 12 -12.45 -2.78 6.60
C ILE A 12 -12.33 -1.35 6.07
N TYR A 13 -11.52 -1.18 5.03
CA TYR A 13 -11.41 0.06 4.28
C TYR A 13 -11.88 -0.23 2.86
N VAL A 14 -12.80 0.59 2.35
CA VAL A 14 -13.37 0.39 1.02
C VAL A 14 -12.54 1.13 -0.02
N ASP A 15 -12.39 0.54 -1.19
CA ASP A 15 -11.88 1.24 -2.36
C ASP A 15 -13.01 2.01 -3.04
N ALA A 16 -12.97 3.33 -2.96
CA ALA A 16 -14.02 4.23 -3.41
C ALA A 16 -13.63 4.84 -4.77
N VAL A 17 -14.15 4.22 -5.83
CA VAL A 17 -14.07 4.74 -7.21
C VAL A 17 -15.15 5.79 -7.40
N ILE A 18 -14.79 7.06 -7.15
CA ILE A 18 -15.74 8.18 -7.13
C ILE A 18 -15.39 9.33 -8.08
N ASN A 19 -14.25 9.23 -8.79
CA ASN A 19 -13.88 10.19 -9.84
C ASN A 19 -14.74 10.00 -11.10
N HIS A 20 -14.94 8.76 -11.50
CA HIS A 20 -15.45 8.41 -12.82
C HIS A 20 -16.45 7.24 -12.76
N MET A 21 -17.19 7.09 -13.85
CA MET A 21 -17.95 5.87 -14.16
C MET A 21 -17.14 4.98 -15.12
N CYS A 22 -17.78 4.11 -15.91
CA CYS A 22 -17.05 3.26 -16.86
C CYS A 22 -16.49 4.04 -18.07
N GLY A 23 -15.70 3.37 -18.90
CA GLY A 23 -15.17 3.92 -20.14
C GLY A 23 -16.27 4.39 -21.11
N SER A 24 -16.08 5.54 -21.73
CA SER A 24 -17.02 6.15 -22.70
C SER A 24 -17.24 5.29 -23.94
N GLY A 25 -16.25 4.45 -24.31
CA GLY A 25 -16.34 3.48 -25.40
C GLY A 25 -17.01 2.15 -25.04
N ALA A 26 -17.44 1.94 -23.80
CA ALA A 26 -18.08 0.70 -23.39
C ALA A 26 -19.49 0.55 -24.01
N ALA A 27 -19.85 -0.69 -24.36
CA ALA A 27 -21.15 -0.98 -24.96
C ALA A 27 -22.30 -0.73 -23.96
N ALA A 28 -23.40 -0.16 -24.44
CA ALA A 28 -24.63 -0.03 -23.68
C ALA A 28 -25.27 -1.40 -23.43
N GLY A 29 -25.89 -1.58 -22.27
CA GLY A 29 -26.61 -2.80 -21.91
C GLY A 29 -26.49 -3.15 -20.43
N THR A 30 -26.69 -4.43 -20.13
CA THR A 30 -26.68 -4.98 -18.76
C THR A 30 -25.48 -5.88 -18.51
N GLY A 31 -24.38 -5.68 -19.24
CA GLY A 31 -23.10 -6.38 -19.07
C GLY A 31 -22.36 -5.94 -17.79
N THR A 32 -23.10 -5.72 -16.71
CA THR A 32 -22.62 -5.22 -15.42
C THR A 32 -22.73 -6.32 -14.36
N THR A 33 -21.98 -6.19 -13.27
CA THR A 33 -21.87 -7.22 -12.22
C THR A 33 -23.18 -7.50 -11.48
N CYS A 34 -24.15 -6.58 -11.54
CA CYS A 34 -25.48 -6.72 -10.91
C CYS A 34 -26.63 -6.55 -11.92
N GLY A 35 -26.36 -6.70 -13.22
CA GLY A 35 -27.38 -6.63 -14.28
C GLY A 35 -28.06 -5.26 -14.46
N SER A 36 -27.55 -4.22 -13.80
CA SER A 36 -28.01 -2.84 -13.99
C SER A 36 -27.72 -2.39 -15.42
N TYR A 37 -28.69 -1.74 -16.06
CA TYR A 37 -28.49 -1.12 -17.36
C TYR A 37 -27.59 0.12 -17.23
N CYS A 38 -26.69 0.31 -18.19
CA CYS A 38 -26.01 1.57 -18.44
C CYS A 38 -25.87 1.81 -19.95
N ASN A 39 -25.80 3.08 -20.34
CA ASN A 39 -25.47 3.51 -21.69
C ASN A 39 -24.40 4.61 -21.62
N PRO A 40 -23.11 4.22 -21.68
CA PRO A 40 -21.99 5.16 -21.56
C PRO A 40 -21.98 6.21 -22.68
N GLY A 41 -22.38 5.83 -23.91
CA GLY A 41 -22.45 6.75 -25.05
C GLY A 41 -23.47 7.88 -24.86
N ASN A 42 -24.57 7.61 -24.15
CA ASN A 42 -25.58 8.62 -23.79
C ASN A 42 -25.44 9.15 -22.35
N ARG A 43 -24.43 8.68 -21.61
CA ARG A 43 -24.11 9.09 -20.24
C ARG A 43 -25.28 8.80 -19.30
N ASP A 44 -25.95 7.68 -19.55
CA ASP A 44 -27.15 7.27 -18.84
C ASP A 44 -26.83 6.08 -17.92
N PHE A 45 -26.91 6.32 -16.62
CA PHE A 45 -26.62 5.36 -15.56
C PHE A 45 -27.82 5.30 -14.61
N PRO A 46 -28.97 4.75 -15.03
CA PRO A 46 -30.25 4.90 -14.33
C PRO A 46 -30.33 4.18 -12.98
N ALA A 47 -29.40 3.28 -12.67
CA ALA A 47 -29.31 2.65 -11.35
C ALA A 47 -28.79 3.62 -10.26
N VAL A 48 -28.20 4.75 -10.66
CA VAL A 48 -27.68 5.76 -9.74
C VAL A 48 -28.76 6.77 -9.30
N PRO A 49 -29.41 7.60 -10.14
CA PRO A 49 -29.40 7.74 -11.60
C PRO A 49 -28.59 8.95 -12.15
N TYR A 50 -27.45 8.74 -12.80
CA TYR A 50 -26.71 9.82 -13.48
C TYR A 50 -27.10 9.96 -14.94
N SER A 51 -27.07 11.20 -15.43
CA SER A 51 -27.35 11.60 -16.80
C SER A 51 -26.18 12.38 -17.40
N ALA A 52 -26.26 12.75 -18.68
CA ALA A 52 -25.26 13.61 -19.33
C ALA A 52 -24.98 14.95 -18.60
N TRP A 53 -25.88 15.42 -17.73
CA TRP A 53 -25.66 16.62 -16.93
C TRP A 53 -24.65 16.43 -15.80
N ASP A 54 -24.32 15.19 -15.47
CA ASP A 54 -23.54 14.83 -14.28
C ASP A 54 -22.09 14.46 -14.62
N PHE A 55 -21.68 14.74 -15.85
CA PHE A 55 -20.33 14.49 -16.37
C PHE A 55 -19.68 15.77 -16.90
N ASN A 56 -18.35 15.79 -16.91
CA ASN A 56 -17.54 16.93 -17.30
C ASN A 56 -17.37 17.13 -18.82
N ASP A 57 -18.21 16.53 -19.66
CA ASP A 57 -18.14 16.62 -21.13
C ASP A 57 -18.04 18.08 -21.65
N GLY A 58 -18.78 19.02 -21.03
CA GLY A 58 -18.74 20.44 -21.38
C GLY A 58 -17.66 21.26 -20.65
N LYS A 59 -17.10 20.70 -19.57
CA LYS A 59 -16.08 21.34 -18.74
C LYS A 59 -14.69 21.12 -19.33
N CYS A 60 -14.37 19.89 -19.70
CA CYS A 60 -13.14 19.53 -20.40
C CYS A 60 -12.91 20.38 -21.65
N LYS A 61 -11.66 20.81 -21.87
CA LYS A 61 -11.28 21.69 -23.00
C LYS A 61 -10.41 21.01 -24.06
N THR A 62 -10.02 19.76 -23.86
CA THR A 62 -9.26 19.00 -24.86
C THR A 62 -10.16 18.56 -26.00
N ALA A 63 -9.59 18.44 -27.19
CA ALA A 63 -10.35 18.04 -28.38
C ALA A 63 -10.78 16.56 -28.31
N SER A 64 -10.00 15.71 -27.65
CA SER A 64 -10.34 14.29 -27.46
C SER A 64 -11.35 14.05 -26.32
N GLY A 65 -11.56 15.04 -25.44
CA GLY A 65 -12.29 14.87 -24.18
C GLY A 65 -11.50 14.10 -23.10
N GLN A 66 -10.25 13.73 -23.38
CA GLN A 66 -9.39 12.95 -22.50
C GLN A 66 -8.23 13.80 -21.97
N ILE A 67 -7.53 13.24 -20.97
CA ILE A 67 -6.24 13.77 -20.51
C ILE A 67 -5.14 13.39 -21.51
N GLU A 68 -4.54 14.41 -22.11
CA GLU A 68 -3.43 14.48 -23.05
C GLU A 68 -2.15 15.06 -22.41
N SER A 69 -2.26 15.95 -21.41
CA SER A 69 -1.14 16.64 -20.75
C SER A 69 -1.25 16.66 -19.22
N TYR A 70 -0.28 16.03 -18.54
CA TYR A 70 -0.13 16.07 -17.07
C TYR A 70 0.55 17.36 -16.53
N ASN A 71 0.73 18.37 -17.40
CA ASN A 71 1.19 19.70 -17.01
C ASN A 71 0.06 20.74 -16.96
N ASP A 72 -1.17 20.35 -17.36
CA ASP A 72 -2.35 21.21 -17.24
C ASP A 72 -3.26 20.66 -16.12
N THR A 73 -3.32 21.37 -15.00
CA THR A 73 -4.14 20.98 -13.84
C THR A 73 -5.63 20.87 -14.16
N TYR A 74 -6.17 21.72 -15.04
CA TYR A 74 -7.59 21.69 -15.37
C TYR A 74 -7.92 20.46 -16.18
N GLU A 75 -7.06 20.14 -17.14
CA GLU A 75 -7.20 18.93 -17.93
C GLU A 75 -7.15 17.67 -17.07
N ILE A 76 -6.20 17.58 -16.14
CA ILE A 76 -6.04 16.42 -15.26
C ILE A 76 -7.29 16.17 -14.39
N ARG A 77 -8.03 17.23 -14.03
CA ARG A 77 -9.17 17.17 -13.10
C ARG A 77 -10.55 17.25 -13.74
N ASP A 78 -10.65 17.72 -14.98
CA ASP A 78 -11.93 17.94 -15.66
C ASP A 78 -12.10 17.09 -16.93
N CYS A 79 -11.07 16.35 -17.37
CA CYS A 79 -11.11 15.50 -18.57
C CYS A 79 -11.02 14.00 -18.24
N GLN A 80 -11.43 13.16 -19.20
CA GLN A 80 -11.53 11.71 -19.00
C GLN A 80 -10.14 11.06 -18.86
N LEU A 81 -9.87 10.46 -17.69
CA LEU A 81 -8.73 9.59 -17.46
C LEU A 81 -8.86 8.33 -18.33
N VAL A 82 -8.01 8.18 -19.36
CA VAL A 82 -8.03 7.05 -20.32
C VAL A 82 -9.42 6.71 -20.87
N GLY A 83 -10.24 7.75 -21.08
CA GLY A 83 -11.61 7.62 -21.61
C GLY A 83 -12.67 7.22 -20.57
N LEU A 84 -12.35 7.19 -19.27
CA LEU A 84 -13.32 6.97 -18.20
C LEU A 84 -14.21 8.21 -18.04
N LEU A 85 -15.53 8.01 -18.04
CA LEU A 85 -16.50 9.11 -17.97
C LEU A 85 -16.37 9.86 -16.64
N ASP A 86 -15.90 11.10 -16.72
CA ASP A 86 -15.50 11.93 -15.59
C ASP A 86 -16.68 12.67 -14.97
N LEU A 87 -16.92 12.47 -13.66
CA LEU A 87 -18.07 13.02 -12.96
C LEU A 87 -17.91 14.52 -12.68
N ALA A 88 -18.99 15.28 -12.83
CA ALA A 88 -19.02 16.72 -12.51
C ALA A 88 -19.10 16.94 -11.00
N LEU A 89 -17.99 16.69 -10.30
CA LEU A 89 -17.92 16.71 -8.84
C LEU A 89 -18.16 18.08 -8.22
N GLU A 90 -18.14 19.19 -8.98
CA GLU A 90 -18.56 20.48 -8.46
C GLU A 90 -20.06 20.55 -8.13
N LYS A 91 -20.88 19.65 -8.72
CA LYS A 91 -22.33 19.65 -8.56
C LYS A 91 -22.76 18.98 -7.27
N ASP A 92 -23.59 19.66 -6.48
CA ASP A 92 -24.10 19.14 -5.21
C ASP A 92 -24.88 17.82 -5.37
N TYR A 93 -25.60 17.63 -6.49
CA TYR A 93 -26.28 16.36 -6.79
C TYR A 93 -25.31 15.18 -6.89
N VAL A 94 -24.19 15.36 -7.58
CA VAL A 94 -23.16 14.33 -7.75
C VAL A 94 -22.47 14.07 -6.40
N ARG A 95 -22.09 15.14 -5.68
CA ARG A 95 -21.48 15.03 -4.35
C ARG A 95 -22.38 14.29 -3.35
N SER A 96 -23.68 14.63 -3.33
CA SER A 96 -24.64 14.03 -2.40
C SER A 96 -24.91 12.57 -2.75
N THR A 97 -25.02 12.24 -4.04
CA THR A 97 -25.17 10.85 -4.50
C THR A 97 -23.95 9.99 -4.11
N ILE A 98 -22.73 10.51 -4.25
CA ILE A 98 -21.51 9.85 -3.77
C ILE A 98 -21.53 9.70 -2.25
N ALA A 99 -21.87 10.78 -1.52
CA ALA A 99 -21.93 10.75 -0.06
C ALA A 99 -22.94 9.73 0.45
N ASP A 100 -24.11 9.58 -0.19
CA ASP A 100 -25.12 8.57 0.18
C ASP A 100 -24.57 7.14 0.03
N TYR A 101 -23.82 6.88 -1.05
CA TYR A 101 -23.12 5.61 -1.23
C TYR A 101 -22.10 5.35 -0.12
N LEU A 102 -21.26 6.34 0.20
CA LEU A 102 -20.22 6.20 1.22
C LEU A 102 -20.82 6.09 2.63
N ASN A 103 -21.86 6.88 2.94
CA ASN A 103 -22.58 6.83 4.22
C ASN A 103 -23.25 5.49 4.44
N LYS A 104 -23.85 4.90 3.41
CA LYS A 104 -24.37 3.53 3.49
C LYS A 104 -23.29 2.52 3.90
N LEU A 105 -22.05 2.69 3.42
CA LEU A 105 -20.92 1.83 3.82
C LEU A 105 -20.44 2.13 5.24
N ILE A 106 -20.37 3.40 5.64
CA ILE A 106 -20.05 3.81 7.02
C ILE A 106 -21.05 3.20 8.00
N ASP A 107 -22.33 3.29 7.69
CA ASP A 107 -23.42 2.75 8.51
C ASP A 107 -23.37 1.22 8.59
N ILE A 108 -22.90 0.53 7.53
CA ILE A 108 -22.60 -0.90 7.58
C ILE A 108 -21.43 -1.21 8.54
N GLY A 109 -20.53 -0.26 8.77
CA GLY A 109 -19.44 -0.36 9.75
C GLY A 109 -18.02 -0.37 9.17
N VAL A 110 -17.82 0.10 7.93
CA VAL A 110 -16.46 0.28 7.39
C VAL A 110 -15.74 1.39 8.16
N ALA A 111 -14.41 1.34 8.22
CA ALA A 111 -13.60 2.27 9.02
C ALA A 111 -13.02 3.44 8.21
N GLY A 112 -13.17 3.43 6.88
CA GLY A 112 -12.59 4.44 6.01
C GLY A 112 -12.50 4.02 4.56
N PHE A 113 -11.82 4.85 3.75
CA PHE A 113 -11.82 4.76 2.30
C PHE A 113 -10.42 5.03 1.71
N ARG A 114 -10.04 4.20 0.71
CA ARG A 114 -9.13 4.63 -0.36
C ARG A 114 -9.97 5.46 -1.31
N ILE A 115 -9.60 6.70 -1.55
CA ILE A 115 -10.22 7.50 -2.61
C ILE A 115 -9.40 7.29 -3.88
N ASP A 116 -9.93 6.49 -4.80
CA ASP A 116 -9.30 6.16 -6.08
C ASP A 116 -9.14 7.41 -6.95
N ALA A 117 -8.08 7.45 -7.76
CA ALA A 117 -7.85 8.51 -8.75
C ALA A 117 -7.95 9.94 -8.16
N SER A 118 -7.57 10.14 -6.89
CA SER A 118 -7.73 11.45 -6.22
C SER A 118 -6.97 12.58 -6.91
N LYS A 119 -5.87 12.29 -7.61
CA LYS A 119 -5.17 13.27 -8.45
C LYS A 119 -6.12 13.97 -9.43
N HIS A 120 -7.11 13.25 -9.94
CA HIS A 120 -8.05 13.66 -10.97
C HIS A 120 -9.30 14.35 -10.42
N MET A 121 -9.36 14.60 -9.11
CA MET A 121 -10.44 15.34 -8.48
C MET A 121 -9.89 16.62 -7.85
N TRP A 122 -10.68 17.69 -7.85
CA TRP A 122 -10.30 18.89 -7.10
C TRP A 122 -10.28 18.58 -5.58
N PRO A 123 -9.26 19.03 -4.83
CA PRO A 123 -9.20 18.86 -3.38
C PRO A 123 -10.46 19.38 -2.69
N GLU A 124 -11.02 20.49 -3.17
CA GLU A 124 -12.24 21.11 -2.66
C GLU A 124 -13.50 20.27 -2.93
N ASP A 125 -13.55 19.57 -4.07
CA ASP A 125 -14.65 18.68 -4.41
C ASP A 125 -14.63 17.43 -3.54
N ILE A 126 -13.45 16.82 -3.32
CA ILE A 126 -13.27 15.75 -2.36
C ILE A 126 -13.71 16.23 -0.97
N LYS A 127 -13.24 17.41 -0.53
CA LYS A 127 -13.60 17.98 0.77
C LYS A 127 -15.11 18.12 0.93
N ALA A 128 -15.80 18.61 -0.11
CA ALA A 128 -17.25 18.80 -0.08
C ALA A 128 -18.03 17.47 -0.01
N VAL A 129 -17.49 16.37 -0.56
CA VAL A 129 -18.04 15.03 -0.34
C VAL A 129 -17.78 14.56 1.09
N LEU A 130 -16.55 14.73 1.59
CA LEU A 130 -16.15 14.32 2.94
C LEU A 130 -16.97 15.02 4.04
N ASP A 131 -17.34 16.29 3.83
CA ASP A 131 -18.17 17.06 4.76
C ASP A 131 -19.61 16.55 4.90
N LYS A 132 -20.06 15.71 3.96
CA LYS A 132 -21.38 15.05 4.02
C LYS A 132 -21.32 13.68 4.70
N LEU A 133 -20.13 13.22 5.11
CA LEU A 133 -19.98 11.89 5.67
C LEU A 133 -20.40 11.80 7.14
N HIS A 134 -21.01 10.68 7.50
CA HIS A 134 -21.26 10.30 8.88
C HIS A 134 -19.95 10.07 9.63
N ASN A 135 -20.02 10.17 10.95
CA ASN A 135 -19.05 9.51 11.81
C ASN A 135 -19.26 7.98 11.76
N LEU A 136 -18.23 7.22 12.12
CA LEU A 136 -18.25 5.76 12.11
C LEU A 136 -19.32 5.16 13.03
N ASN A 137 -19.84 4.00 12.66
CA ASN A 137 -20.90 3.30 13.38
C ASN A 137 -20.52 3.03 14.86
N THR A 138 -21.29 3.59 15.79
CA THR A 138 -21.00 3.56 17.23
C THR A 138 -21.14 2.19 17.90
N THR A 139 -21.59 1.17 17.15
CA THR A 139 -21.56 -0.23 17.60
C THR A 139 -20.12 -0.72 17.80
N TRP A 140 -19.17 -0.25 16.98
CA TRP A 140 -17.77 -0.72 17.00
C TRP A 140 -16.74 0.39 17.23
N PHE A 141 -17.15 1.66 17.08
CA PHE A 141 -16.26 2.81 17.18
C PHE A 141 -16.75 3.82 18.23
N PRO A 142 -15.85 4.54 18.92
CA PRO A 142 -16.24 5.64 19.79
C PRO A 142 -17.05 6.71 19.05
N ALA A 143 -17.97 7.37 19.76
CA ALA A 143 -18.73 8.49 19.21
C ALA A 143 -17.79 9.60 18.71
N GLY A 144 -18.10 10.16 17.53
CA GLY A 144 -17.28 11.19 16.88
C GLY A 144 -16.07 10.66 16.11
N SER A 145 -15.89 9.34 16.00
CA SER A 145 -14.82 8.78 15.16
C SER A 145 -15.10 9.08 13.69
N GLN A 146 -14.18 9.79 13.02
CA GLN A 146 -14.28 10.07 11.58
C GLN A 146 -13.71 8.91 10.75
N PRO A 147 -14.19 8.69 9.51
CA PRO A 147 -13.63 7.69 8.62
C PRO A 147 -12.17 8.00 8.29
N PHE A 148 -11.33 6.97 8.25
CA PHE A 148 -9.94 7.10 7.82
C PHE A 148 -9.88 7.30 6.30
N ILE A 149 -9.37 8.45 5.86
CA ILE A 149 -9.26 8.80 4.45
C ILE A 149 -7.81 8.68 4.01
N PHE A 150 -7.57 7.95 2.92
CA PHE A 150 -6.31 8.01 2.20
C PHE A 150 -6.56 8.12 0.69
N GLN A 151 -5.93 9.11 0.09
CA GLN A 151 -6.19 9.54 -1.27
C GLN A 151 -5.10 9.01 -2.19
N GLU A 152 -5.51 8.40 -3.30
CA GLU A 152 -4.55 8.01 -4.33
C GLU A 152 -4.14 9.23 -5.16
N VAL A 153 -2.96 9.75 -4.87
CA VAL A 153 -2.32 10.78 -5.68
C VAL A 153 -0.94 10.29 -6.08
N ILE A 154 -0.78 9.96 -7.36
CA ILE A 154 0.51 9.56 -7.91
C ILE A 154 1.38 10.82 -8.10
N ASP A 155 2.14 11.22 -7.09
CA ASP A 155 3.07 12.33 -7.19
C ASP A 155 4.51 11.81 -7.10
N LEU A 156 5.19 11.71 -8.24
CA LEU A 156 6.62 11.37 -8.33
C LEU A 156 7.52 12.62 -8.50
N GLY A 157 6.93 13.82 -8.45
CA GLY A 157 7.56 15.09 -8.82
C GLY A 157 7.56 15.36 -10.32
N GLY A 158 7.72 16.64 -10.70
CA GLY A 158 7.82 17.06 -12.10
C GLY A 158 6.50 17.21 -12.86
N GLU A 159 5.36 17.13 -12.17
CA GLU A 159 4.02 17.40 -12.71
C GLU A 159 3.40 18.64 -12.06
N ALA A 160 2.29 19.12 -12.61
CA ALA A 160 1.59 20.32 -12.12
C ALA A 160 0.90 20.12 -10.77
N ILE A 161 0.46 18.90 -10.46
CA ILE A 161 -0.26 18.57 -9.22
C ILE A 161 0.70 18.04 -8.16
N GLN A 162 0.55 18.55 -6.95
CA GLN A 162 1.28 18.10 -5.77
C GLN A 162 0.37 17.38 -4.80
N SER A 163 0.86 16.29 -4.22
CA SER A 163 0.15 15.53 -3.17
C SER A 163 -0.22 16.37 -1.94
N SER A 164 0.54 17.44 -1.67
CA SER A 164 0.32 18.37 -0.55
C SER A 164 -1.01 19.13 -0.61
N GLU A 165 -1.57 19.31 -1.81
CA GLU A 165 -2.89 19.92 -2.02
C GLU A 165 -4.02 19.14 -1.31
N TYR A 166 -3.81 17.84 -1.05
CA TYR A 166 -4.82 16.93 -0.51
C TYR A 166 -4.71 16.68 1.00
N PHE A 167 -3.75 17.31 1.69
CA PHE A 167 -3.50 17.07 3.12
C PHE A 167 -4.63 17.53 4.04
N GLY A 168 -5.48 18.45 3.58
CA GLY A 168 -6.68 18.89 4.31
C GLY A 168 -7.79 17.84 4.37
N ASN A 169 -7.72 16.83 3.50
CA ASN A 169 -8.77 15.81 3.33
C ASN A 169 -8.43 14.48 4.00
N GLY A 170 -7.15 14.24 4.32
CA GLY A 170 -6.69 13.00 4.93
C GLY A 170 -5.26 12.66 4.55
N ARG A 171 -4.94 11.37 4.60
CA ARG A 171 -3.65 10.86 4.14
C ARG A 171 -3.60 10.79 2.61
N VAL A 172 -2.40 10.60 2.08
CA VAL A 172 -2.12 10.43 0.66
C VAL A 172 -1.16 9.26 0.46
N THR A 173 -1.32 8.54 -0.64
CA THR A 173 -0.40 7.46 -1.05
C THR A 173 0.96 8.02 -1.44
N GLU A 174 2.02 7.66 -0.71
CA GLU A 174 3.39 8.10 -1.00
C GLU A 174 4.05 7.15 -2.01
N PHE A 175 3.80 7.34 -3.31
CA PHE A 175 4.34 6.46 -4.35
C PHE A 175 5.86 6.56 -4.50
N LYS A 176 6.49 7.68 -4.10
CA LYS A 176 7.95 7.78 -4.07
C LYS A 176 8.56 6.74 -3.11
N TYR A 177 7.83 6.35 -2.06
CA TYR A 177 8.27 5.35 -1.10
C TYR A 177 8.67 4.03 -1.77
N GLY A 178 7.72 3.38 -2.45
CA GLY A 178 7.95 2.09 -3.12
C GLY A 178 8.94 2.21 -4.27
N ALA A 179 8.84 3.29 -5.06
CA ALA A 179 9.74 3.54 -6.18
C ALA A 179 11.20 3.67 -5.76
N LYS A 180 11.48 4.49 -4.73
CA LYS A 180 12.84 4.73 -4.20
C LYS A 180 13.37 3.54 -3.41
N LEU A 181 12.52 2.87 -2.62
CA LEU A 181 12.95 1.67 -1.90
C LEU A 181 13.31 0.54 -2.88
N GLY A 182 12.54 0.41 -3.96
CA GLY A 182 12.83 -0.49 -5.07
C GLY A 182 14.19 -0.23 -5.71
N THR A 183 14.49 1.03 -6.09
CA THR A 183 15.80 1.38 -6.68
C THR A 183 16.96 1.12 -5.72
N VAL A 184 16.80 1.44 -4.44
CA VAL A 184 17.82 1.19 -3.39
C VAL A 184 18.07 -0.31 -3.21
N VAL A 185 17.02 -1.12 -3.02
CA VAL A 185 17.17 -2.55 -2.75
C VAL A 185 17.66 -3.31 -3.98
N ARG A 186 17.29 -2.86 -5.19
CA ARG A 186 17.83 -3.40 -6.46
C ARG A 186 19.25 -2.88 -6.77
N LYS A 187 19.80 -1.96 -5.96
CA LYS A 187 21.13 -1.33 -6.15
C LYS A 187 21.24 -0.59 -7.49
N TRP A 188 20.14 -0.02 -7.98
CA TRP A 188 20.10 0.69 -9.27
C TRP A 188 20.77 2.05 -9.17
N SER A 189 21.42 2.48 -10.26
CA SER A 189 22.06 3.79 -10.38
C SER A 189 23.03 4.13 -9.24
N GLY A 190 23.67 3.12 -8.63
CA GLY A 190 24.60 3.29 -7.52
C GLY A 190 23.96 3.59 -6.17
N GLU A 191 22.63 3.48 -6.04
CA GLU A 191 21.94 3.59 -4.77
C GLU A 191 22.27 2.41 -3.84
N LYS A 192 22.30 2.68 -2.54
CA LYS A 192 22.70 1.71 -1.52
C LYS A 192 21.86 1.84 -0.26
N MET A 193 21.73 0.76 0.50
CA MET A 193 20.95 0.79 1.74
C MET A 193 21.53 1.74 2.79
N SER A 194 22.85 2.02 2.78
CA SER A 194 23.47 3.02 3.67
C SER A 194 22.85 4.42 3.53
N TYR A 195 22.25 4.74 2.37
CA TYR A 195 21.58 6.02 2.15
C TYR A 195 20.26 6.13 2.92
N LEU A 196 19.67 5.00 3.35
CA LEU A 196 18.38 4.96 4.05
C LEU A 196 18.43 5.51 5.50
N LYS A 197 19.58 5.99 5.96
CA LYS A 197 19.75 6.57 7.31
C LYS A 197 18.76 7.70 7.62
N ASN A 198 18.43 8.51 6.63
CA ASN A 198 17.49 9.64 6.72
C ASN A 198 16.17 9.36 5.98
N TRP A 199 15.79 8.10 5.82
CA TRP A 199 14.57 7.68 5.11
C TRP A 199 13.30 8.34 5.68
N GLY A 200 12.40 8.77 4.80
CA GLY A 200 11.23 9.58 5.15
C GLY A 200 11.30 10.96 4.48
N GLU A 201 10.92 12.02 5.21
CA GLU A 201 10.86 13.40 4.69
C GLU A 201 12.20 13.88 4.10
N GLY A 202 13.34 13.39 4.61
CA GLY A 202 14.68 13.67 4.07
C GLY A 202 14.91 13.18 2.64
N TRP A 203 14.04 12.31 2.13
CA TRP A 203 14.02 11.82 0.74
C TRP A 203 13.03 12.59 -0.15
N GLY A 204 12.48 13.70 0.33
CA GLY A 204 11.47 14.49 -0.38
C GLY A 204 10.08 13.85 -0.34
N PHE A 205 9.84 12.98 0.65
CA PHE A 205 8.52 12.43 0.91
C PHE A 205 7.68 13.40 1.75
N MET A 206 6.37 13.19 1.75
CA MET A 206 5.42 13.96 2.55
C MET A 206 5.61 13.76 4.06
N PRO A 207 4.97 14.57 4.92
CA PRO A 207 4.96 14.33 6.35
C PRO A 207 4.47 12.92 6.70
N SER A 208 5.16 12.26 7.64
CA SER A 208 4.86 10.88 8.04
C SER A 208 3.40 10.67 8.50
N ASP A 209 2.79 11.69 9.10
CA ASP A 209 1.41 11.67 9.56
C ASP A 209 0.37 11.86 8.42
N ARG A 210 0.82 12.21 7.21
CA ARG A 210 0.02 12.24 5.98
C ARG A 210 0.30 11.06 5.05
N ALA A 211 1.38 10.32 5.24
CA ALA A 211 1.76 9.22 4.35
C ALA A 211 1.00 7.91 4.61
N LEU A 212 0.46 7.32 3.54
CA LEU A 212 0.14 5.90 3.42
C LEU A 212 1.22 5.26 2.54
N VAL A 213 2.01 4.34 3.08
CA VAL A 213 3.18 3.75 2.41
C VAL A 213 2.98 2.28 2.10
N PHE A 214 3.62 1.83 1.02
CA PHE A 214 3.62 0.46 0.54
C PHE A 214 4.84 0.23 -0.34
N VAL A 215 5.28 -1.03 -0.46
CA VAL A 215 6.32 -1.42 -1.41
C VAL A 215 5.75 -1.47 -2.82
N ASP A 216 4.60 -2.11 -2.97
CA ASP A 216 3.83 -2.23 -4.19
C ASP A 216 2.32 -2.04 -3.92
N ASN A 217 1.57 -1.70 -4.97
CA ASN A 217 0.10 -1.74 -4.99
C ASN A 217 -0.37 -2.63 -6.14
N HIS A 218 -1.70 -2.73 -6.31
CA HIS A 218 -2.28 -3.59 -7.33
C HIS A 218 -1.95 -3.14 -8.77
N ASP A 219 -1.75 -1.85 -9.03
CA ASP A 219 -1.39 -1.36 -10.37
C ASP A 219 0.09 -1.54 -10.66
N ASN A 220 0.96 -0.98 -9.81
CA ASN A 220 2.38 -0.90 -10.11
C ASN A 220 3.11 -2.25 -10.01
N GLN A 221 2.53 -3.25 -9.33
CA GLN A 221 3.06 -4.61 -9.36
C GLN A 221 2.95 -5.32 -10.72
N ARG A 222 2.21 -4.71 -11.67
CA ARG A 222 2.10 -5.16 -13.06
C ARG A 222 3.06 -4.42 -14.01
N GLY A 223 3.82 -3.44 -13.49
CA GLY A 223 4.90 -2.77 -14.22
C GLY A 223 4.50 -1.51 -14.99
N HIS A 224 3.21 -1.17 -15.06
CA HIS A 224 2.70 0.03 -15.77
C HIS A 224 2.19 1.15 -14.83
N GLY A 225 2.31 0.98 -13.51
CA GLY A 225 2.00 2.01 -12.52
C GLY A 225 3.22 2.86 -12.10
N ALA A 226 3.01 3.76 -11.15
CA ALA A 226 4.05 4.62 -10.60
C ALA A 226 5.25 3.82 -10.06
N GLY A 227 6.46 4.20 -10.50
CA GLY A 227 7.73 3.53 -10.18
C GLY A 227 8.20 2.54 -11.24
N GLY A 228 7.31 2.07 -12.13
CA GLY A 228 7.65 1.17 -13.22
C GLY A 228 8.43 -0.07 -12.77
N ALA A 229 9.52 -0.39 -13.46
CA ALA A 229 10.31 -1.60 -13.22
C ALA A 229 11.07 -1.61 -11.87
N SER A 230 11.18 -0.48 -11.16
CA SER A 230 11.88 -0.47 -9.87
C SER A 230 11.09 -1.17 -8.78
N ILE A 231 9.76 -1.20 -8.90
CA ILE A 231 8.84 -1.78 -7.92
C ILE A 231 9.19 -3.24 -7.67
N LEU A 232 9.34 -3.60 -6.41
CA LEU A 232 9.54 -4.97 -5.96
C LEU A 232 8.18 -5.60 -5.70
N THR A 233 8.00 -6.84 -6.15
CA THR A 233 6.73 -7.58 -6.02
C THR A 233 6.97 -8.97 -5.46
N PHE A 234 5.92 -9.75 -5.22
CA PHE A 234 6.09 -11.16 -4.84
C PHE A 234 6.87 -11.99 -5.86
N TRP A 235 6.96 -11.56 -7.13
CA TRP A 235 7.81 -12.20 -8.13
C TRP A 235 9.31 -12.05 -7.82
N ASP A 236 9.68 -11.02 -7.07
CA ASP A 236 11.03 -10.73 -6.56
C ASP A 236 11.19 -11.17 -5.09
N ALA A 237 10.57 -12.30 -4.70
CA ALA A 237 10.27 -12.68 -3.31
C ALA A 237 11.38 -12.41 -2.28
N ARG A 238 12.65 -12.71 -2.61
CA ARG A 238 13.78 -12.48 -1.69
C ARG A 238 14.01 -10.99 -1.39
N LEU A 239 14.08 -10.15 -2.42
CA LEU A 239 14.24 -8.71 -2.27
C LEU A 239 12.96 -8.03 -1.77
N TYR A 240 11.80 -8.57 -2.14
CA TYR A 240 10.51 -8.10 -1.66
C TYR A 240 10.39 -8.24 -0.14
N LYS A 241 10.77 -9.39 0.42
CA LYS A 241 10.80 -9.60 1.87
C LYS A 241 11.75 -8.62 2.58
N VAL A 242 12.90 -8.29 1.99
CA VAL A 242 13.82 -7.26 2.50
C VAL A 242 13.15 -5.88 2.52
N ALA A 243 12.53 -5.47 1.41
CA ALA A 243 11.88 -4.16 1.30
C ALA A 243 10.68 -4.03 2.26
N VAL A 244 9.82 -5.05 2.34
CA VAL A 244 8.69 -5.08 3.27
C VAL A 244 9.16 -5.11 4.73
N GLY A 245 10.23 -5.86 5.04
CA GLY A 245 10.85 -5.88 6.36
C GLY A 245 11.36 -4.50 6.77
N PHE A 246 12.07 -3.80 5.88
CA PHE A 246 12.52 -2.43 6.12
C PHE A 246 11.34 -1.47 6.35
N MET A 247 10.31 -1.55 5.50
CA MET A 247 9.10 -0.72 5.65
C MET A 247 8.40 -0.92 6.99
N LEU A 248 8.21 -2.17 7.41
CA LEU A 248 7.49 -2.48 8.64
C LEU A 248 8.31 -2.12 9.89
N ALA A 249 9.64 -2.19 9.83
CA ALA A 249 10.52 -1.79 10.93
C ALA A 249 10.68 -0.26 11.06
N HIS A 250 10.70 0.49 9.96
CA HIS A 250 10.93 1.94 9.96
C HIS A 250 9.68 2.72 10.44
N PRO A 251 9.82 3.80 11.25
CA PRO A 251 8.65 4.48 11.82
C PRO A 251 7.80 5.29 10.82
N TYR A 252 8.37 5.65 9.67
CA TYR A 252 7.70 6.52 8.68
C TYR A 252 6.39 5.92 8.14
N GLY A 253 5.34 6.74 8.10
CA GLY A 253 4.07 6.46 7.45
C GLY A 253 3.17 5.43 8.14
N PHE A 254 1.93 5.34 7.65
CA PHE A 254 1.04 4.22 7.93
C PHE A 254 1.25 3.14 6.86
N THR A 255 1.53 1.90 7.25
CA THR A 255 1.97 0.84 6.33
C THR A 255 0.81 0.01 5.80
N ARG A 256 0.76 -0.18 4.47
CA ARG A 256 -0.12 -1.14 3.80
C ARG A 256 0.72 -2.28 3.22
N VAL A 257 0.36 -3.52 3.56
CA VAL A 257 0.95 -4.74 2.99
C VAL A 257 0.07 -5.22 1.85
N MET A 258 0.68 -5.55 0.70
CA MET A 258 -0.04 -6.13 -0.44
C MET A 258 -0.32 -7.61 -0.20
N SER A 259 -1.41 -8.11 -0.81
CA SER A 259 -1.67 -9.54 -0.90
C SER A 259 -2.29 -9.84 -2.27
N SER A 260 -1.61 -10.67 -3.06
CA SER A 260 -1.88 -10.82 -4.48
C SER A 260 -2.39 -12.21 -4.86
N TYR A 261 -2.63 -12.36 -6.16
CA TYR A 261 -2.81 -13.63 -6.85
C TYR A 261 -1.75 -13.76 -7.96
N ARG A 262 -1.45 -15.00 -8.36
CA ARG A 262 -0.59 -15.27 -9.51
C ARG A 262 -1.40 -15.17 -10.80
N TRP A 263 -0.75 -14.66 -11.82
CA TRP A 263 -1.23 -14.70 -13.20
C TRP A 263 -0.10 -15.21 -14.11
N ALA A 264 -0.45 -15.57 -15.34
CA ALA A 264 0.51 -16.06 -16.33
C ALA A 264 1.33 -14.91 -16.93
N ARG A 265 2.15 -14.23 -16.12
CA ARG A 265 3.00 -13.10 -16.53
C ARG A 265 3.84 -13.47 -17.75
N ASN A 266 3.77 -12.68 -18.80
CA ASN A 266 4.44 -12.94 -20.07
C ASN A 266 5.01 -11.65 -20.68
N PHE A 267 6.34 -11.50 -20.63
CA PHE A 267 6.99 -10.30 -21.14
C PHE A 267 7.28 -10.39 -22.64
N VAL A 268 6.75 -9.41 -23.39
CA VAL A 268 7.11 -9.15 -24.79
C VAL A 268 7.62 -7.72 -24.87
N ASN A 269 8.83 -7.53 -25.38
CA ASN A 269 9.48 -6.21 -25.50
C ASN A 269 9.51 -5.41 -24.17
N GLY A 270 9.68 -6.10 -23.04
CA GLY A 270 9.76 -5.46 -21.73
C GLY A 270 8.42 -5.11 -21.08
N GLN A 271 7.28 -5.45 -21.70
CA GLN A 271 5.95 -5.25 -21.14
C GLN A 271 5.26 -6.59 -20.92
N ASP A 272 4.53 -6.74 -19.82
CA ASP A 272 3.73 -7.92 -19.56
C ASP A 272 2.44 -7.86 -20.38
N VAL A 273 2.32 -8.68 -21.42
CA VAL A 273 1.12 -8.68 -22.28
C VAL A 273 -0.10 -9.35 -21.61
N ASN A 274 0.08 -9.86 -20.39
CA ASN A 274 -0.94 -10.53 -19.57
C ASN A 274 -1.24 -9.77 -18.26
N ASP A 275 -0.87 -8.49 -18.16
CA ASP A 275 -1.11 -7.63 -17.00
C ASP A 275 -2.61 -7.42 -16.65
N TRP A 276 -3.47 -7.54 -17.65
CA TRP A 276 -4.94 -7.45 -17.56
C TRP A 276 -5.61 -8.65 -16.89
N ILE A 277 -4.91 -9.75 -16.64
CA ILE A 277 -5.52 -10.98 -16.11
C ILE A 277 -6.12 -10.72 -14.71
N GLY A 278 -7.43 -10.97 -14.59
CA GLY A 278 -8.18 -10.87 -13.35
C GLY A 278 -7.85 -11.96 -12.32
N PRO A 279 -8.55 -11.98 -11.17
CA PRO A 279 -8.29 -12.94 -10.10
C PRO A 279 -8.51 -14.40 -10.56
N PRO A 280 -7.95 -15.38 -9.83
CA PRO A 280 -8.17 -16.80 -10.10
C PRO A 280 -9.67 -17.10 -10.15
N ASN A 281 -10.15 -17.64 -11.27
CA ASN A 281 -11.58 -17.84 -11.50
C ASN A 281 -11.87 -19.14 -12.25
N ASN A 282 -13.11 -19.61 -12.15
CA ASN A 282 -13.68 -20.66 -13.00
C ASN A 282 -14.86 -20.05 -13.75
N ASN A 283 -14.69 -19.84 -15.06
CA ASN A 283 -15.71 -19.24 -15.93
C ASN A 283 -16.22 -17.88 -15.41
N GLY A 284 -15.30 -17.01 -14.98
CA GLY A 284 -15.62 -15.67 -14.45
C GLY A 284 -16.00 -15.64 -12.96
N VAL A 285 -16.24 -16.79 -12.32
CA VAL A 285 -16.52 -16.85 -10.87
C VAL A 285 -15.22 -16.96 -10.09
N ILE A 286 -14.93 -15.98 -9.23
CA ILE A 286 -13.71 -15.93 -8.41
C ILE A 286 -13.59 -17.19 -7.54
N LYS A 287 -12.42 -17.83 -7.56
CA LYS A 287 -12.11 -19.02 -6.75
C LYS A 287 -11.96 -18.63 -5.28
N GLU A 288 -12.36 -19.54 -4.40
CA GLU A 288 -12.10 -19.42 -2.98
C GLU A 288 -10.60 -19.40 -2.67
N VAL A 289 -10.23 -18.71 -1.60
CA VAL A 289 -8.90 -18.82 -0.99
C VAL A 289 -8.87 -20.07 -0.12
N THR A 290 -8.11 -21.09 -0.52
CA THR A 290 -7.89 -22.30 0.29
C THR A 290 -6.64 -22.13 1.14
N ILE A 291 -6.65 -22.67 2.37
CA ILE A 291 -5.51 -22.63 3.28
C ILE A 291 -4.85 -24.00 3.34
N ASN A 292 -3.57 -24.06 3.01
CA ASN A 292 -2.75 -25.27 3.06
C ASN A 292 -2.32 -25.57 4.50
N ALA A 293 -1.86 -26.80 4.75
CA ALA A 293 -1.42 -27.25 6.09
C ALA A 293 -0.25 -26.42 6.66
N ASP A 294 0.60 -25.87 5.80
CA ASP A 294 1.72 -24.99 6.14
C ASP A 294 1.30 -23.52 6.29
N THR A 295 0.00 -23.24 6.30
CA THR A 295 -0.64 -21.91 6.40
C THR A 295 -0.56 -21.03 5.15
N THR A 296 0.10 -21.48 4.08
CA THR A 296 0.09 -20.81 2.77
C THR A 296 -1.29 -20.91 2.12
N CYS A 297 -1.49 -20.22 0.99
CA CYS A 297 -2.74 -20.27 0.24
C CYS A 297 -2.62 -21.14 -1.02
N GLY A 298 -3.71 -21.80 -1.39
CA GLY A 298 -3.88 -22.47 -2.67
C GLY A 298 -4.68 -21.62 -3.68
N ASN A 299 -5.10 -22.23 -4.79
CA ASN A 299 -5.89 -21.59 -5.85
C ASN A 299 -5.25 -20.30 -6.41
N ASP A 300 -3.93 -20.31 -6.62
CA ASP A 300 -3.14 -19.21 -7.17
C ASP A 300 -3.09 -17.94 -6.31
N TRP A 301 -3.75 -17.89 -5.16
CA TRP A 301 -3.57 -16.82 -4.19
C TRP A 301 -2.15 -16.85 -3.60
N VAL A 302 -1.45 -15.72 -3.63
CA VAL A 302 -0.05 -15.60 -3.19
C VAL A 302 0.02 -15.52 -1.66
N CYS A 303 -0.86 -14.71 -1.07
CA CYS A 303 -0.96 -14.51 0.37
C CYS A 303 0.37 -14.10 1.03
N GLU A 304 1.02 -13.06 0.52
CA GLU A 304 2.24 -12.46 1.08
C GLU A 304 2.07 -12.13 2.57
N HIS A 305 0.88 -11.67 2.96
CA HIS A 305 0.51 -11.39 4.35
C HIS A 305 0.60 -12.61 5.30
N ARG A 306 0.69 -13.84 4.76
CA ARG A 306 0.88 -15.10 5.53
C ARG A 306 2.31 -15.59 5.54
N TRP A 307 3.19 -15.05 4.71
CA TRP A 307 4.61 -15.41 4.73
C TRP A 307 5.18 -15.04 6.09
N ARG A 308 5.88 -15.98 6.74
CA ARG A 308 6.39 -15.81 8.11
C ARG A 308 7.14 -14.49 8.27
N GLN A 309 8.03 -14.20 7.32
CA GLN A 309 8.87 -13.01 7.27
C GLN A 309 8.04 -11.71 7.25
N ILE A 310 6.90 -11.69 6.55
CA ILE A 310 6.03 -10.52 6.45
C ILE A 310 5.09 -10.43 7.66
N ARG A 311 4.40 -11.53 7.99
CA ARG A 311 3.49 -11.60 9.15
C ARG A 311 4.21 -11.23 10.45
N ASN A 312 5.41 -11.76 10.67
CA ASN A 312 6.18 -11.45 11.87
C ASN A 312 6.70 -10.02 11.87
N MET A 313 6.95 -9.41 10.71
CA MET A 313 7.29 -7.99 10.64
C MET A 313 6.09 -7.07 10.85
N VAL A 314 4.86 -7.50 10.50
CA VAL A 314 3.63 -6.81 10.93
C VAL A 314 3.54 -6.83 12.46
N TRP A 315 3.82 -7.98 13.08
CA TRP A 315 3.88 -8.08 14.53
C TRP A 315 5.02 -7.25 15.14
N PHE A 316 6.21 -7.26 14.53
CA PHE A 316 7.34 -6.42 14.92
C PHE A 316 6.91 -4.96 14.99
N ARG A 317 6.22 -4.45 13.96
CA ARG A 317 5.74 -3.06 13.92
C ARG A 317 4.83 -2.74 15.11
N ASN A 318 3.92 -3.65 15.46
CA ASN A 318 3.05 -3.50 16.64
C ASN A 318 3.86 -3.47 17.95
N VAL A 319 4.85 -4.36 18.10
CA VAL A 319 5.68 -4.46 19.31
C VAL A 319 6.51 -3.21 19.58
N VAL A 320 6.96 -2.56 18.50
CA VAL A 320 7.83 -1.37 18.54
C VAL A 320 7.10 -0.06 18.33
N ASP A 321 5.76 -0.07 18.33
CA ASP A 321 4.96 1.12 18.09
C ASP A 321 5.32 2.25 19.08
N GLY A 322 5.32 3.48 18.60
CA GLY A 322 5.74 4.68 19.35
C GLY A 322 7.25 4.79 19.67
N GLN A 323 8.06 3.76 19.45
CA GLN A 323 9.50 3.82 19.74
C GLN A 323 10.27 4.62 18.69
N PRO A 324 11.28 5.41 19.07
CA PRO A 324 12.07 6.21 18.12
C PRO A 324 12.95 5.32 17.24
N PHE A 325 13.25 5.80 16.03
CA PHE A 325 14.35 5.26 15.23
C PHE A 325 15.68 5.55 15.93
N ALA A 326 16.49 4.53 16.18
CA ALA A 326 17.70 4.63 16.98
C ALA A 326 18.78 3.65 16.50
N ASN A 327 19.99 3.75 17.03
CA ASN A 327 21.08 2.78 16.84
C ASN A 327 21.34 2.42 15.37
N TRP A 328 21.25 3.42 14.47
CA TRP A 328 21.60 3.21 13.07
C TRP A 328 23.07 2.84 12.93
N TRP A 329 23.34 1.80 12.17
CA TRP A 329 24.66 1.37 11.75
C TRP A 329 24.62 1.06 10.25
N ASP A 330 25.70 1.38 9.55
CA ASP A 330 25.92 0.99 8.17
C ASP A 330 27.42 0.78 7.90
N ASN A 331 27.74 0.00 6.87
CA ASN A 331 29.10 -0.21 6.40
C ASN A 331 29.51 0.72 5.24
N GLY A 332 28.76 1.80 4.98
CA GLY A 332 28.91 2.64 3.78
C GLY A 332 28.40 2.00 2.47
N SER A 333 27.88 0.77 2.51
CA SER A 333 27.36 0.01 1.38
C SER A 333 25.92 -0.50 1.65
N ASN A 334 25.67 -1.81 1.60
CA ASN A 334 24.33 -2.39 1.70
C ASN A 334 24.15 -3.29 2.93
N GLN A 335 25.06 -3.21 3.90
CA GLN A 335 24.85 -3.76 5.23
C GLN A 335 24.43 -2.64 6.16
N VAL A 336 23.22 -2.75 6.69
CA VAL A 336 22.63 -1.72 7.57
C VAL A 336 21.89 -2.35 8.73
N ALA A 337 21.78 -1.63 9.83
CA ALA A 337 21.01 -2.04 10.98
C ALA A 337 20.41 -0.82 11.69
N PHE A 338 19.30 -1.03 12.39
CA PHE A 338 18.76 -0.01 13.28
C PHE A 338 17.84 -0.61 14.34
N GLY A 339 17.66 0.16 15.41
CA GLY A 339 16.74 -0.12 16.50
C GLY A 339 15.48 0.71 16.46
N ARG A 340 14.47 0.23 17.19
CA ARG A 340 13.27 0.97 17.56
C ARG A 340 13.21 1.06 19.08
N GLY A 341 13.78 2.15 19.59
CA GLY A 341 14.03 2.36 21.01
C GLY A 341 14.71 1.15 21.65
N ASN A 342 14.09 0.60 22.70
CA ASN A 342 14.53 -0.61 23.38
C ASN A 342 13.62 -1.82 23.14
N ARG A 343 12.77 -1.78 22.09
CA ARG A 343 11.75 -2.81 21.84
C ARG A 343 12.03 -3.68 20.62
N GLY A 344 12.84 -3.23 19.66
CA GLY A 344 13.22 -4.06 18.51
C GLY A 344 14.49 -3.61 17.83
N PHE A 345 15.13 -4.53 17.12
CA PHE A 345 16.34 -4.30 16.34
C PHE A 345 16.31 -5.16 15.08
N ILE A 346 16.77 -4.60 13.96
CA ILE A 346 16.78 -5.26 12.65
C ILE A 346 18.11 -5.03 11.94
N VAL A 347 18.59 -6.04 11.22
CA VAL A 347 19.87 -6.06 10.50
C VAL A 347 19.66 -6.61 9.11
N PHE A 348 20.21 -5.94 8.09
CA PHE A 348 20.12 -6.32 6.68
C PHE A 348 21.52 -6.52 6.09
N ASN A 349 21.65 -7.50 5.19
CA ASN A 349 22.83 -7.68 4.35
C ASN A 349 22.41 -7.81 2.88
N ASN A 350 22.41 -6.69 2.14
CA ASN A 350 22.16 -6.70 0.70
C ASN A 350 23.45 -6.48 -0.13
N ASP A 351 24.61 -6.60 0.51
CA ASP A 351 25.90 -6.69 -0.15
C ASP A 351 26.17 -8.11 -0.65
N ASP A 352 27.16 -8.25 -1.54
CA ASP A 352 27.51 -9.53 -2.16
C ASP A 352 28.57 -10.31 -1.34
N TRP A 353 28.73 -9.99 -0.05
CA TRP A 353 29.61 -10.65 0.91
C TRP A 353 28.96 -10.80 2.29
N GLN A 354 29.57 -11.61 3.17
CA GLN A 354 29.06 -11.89 4.51
C GLN A 354 29.07 -10.63 5.41
N LEU A 355 27.98 -10.42 6.15
CA LEU A 355 27.94 -9.54 7.32
C LEU A 355 28.36 -10.38 8.54
N SER A 356 29.35 -9.92 9.29
CA SER A 356 29.70 -10.48 10.60
C SER A 356 30.16 -9.33 11.51
N SER A 357 29.30 -8.88 12.43
CA SER A 357 29.58 -7.70 13.26
C SER A 357 28.84 -7.75 14.59
N THR A 358 29.48 -7.22 15.63
CA THR A 358 28.84 -6.95 16.93
C THR A 358 28.23 -5.55 16.87
N LEU A 359 26.92 -5.44 17.09
CA LEU A 359 26.16 -4.20 16.95
C LEU A 359 25.46 -3.83 18.26
N GLN A 360 25.38 -2.53 18.55
CA GLN A 360 24.58 -2.01 19.67
C GLN A 360 23.10 -2.07 19.32
N THR A 361 22.34 -2.92 20.01
CA THR A 361 20.92 -3.14 19.70
C THR A 361 20.00 -2.16 20.44
N GLY A 362 20.41 -1.69 21.63
CA GLY A 362 19.57 -0.97 22.58
C GLY A 362 18.58 -1.87 23.35
N LEU A 363 18.60 -3.17 23.11
CA LEU A 363 17.71 -4.13 23.78
C LEU A 363 18.28 -4.58 25.13
N PRO A 364 17.42 -4.98 26.09
CA PRO A 364 17.86 -5.62 27.32
C PRO A 364 18.58 -6.94 27.05
N GLY A 365 19.57 -7.28 27.90
CA GLY A 365 20.30 -8.54 27.82
C GLY A 365 19.40 -9.78 27.86
N GLY A 366 19.75 -10.79 27.06
CA GLY A 366 19.02 -12.06 26.98
C GLY A 366 19.08 -12.71 25.60
N THR A 367 18.36 -13.82 25.44
CA THR A 367 18.27 -14.57 24.19
C THR A 367 17.00 -14.19 23.45
N TYR A 368 17.11 -13.87 22.17
CA TYR A 368 15.99 -13.49 21.31
C TYR A 368 15.89 -14.45 20.13
N CYS A 369 14.66 -14.77 19.73
CA CYS A 369 14.39 -15.50 18.50
C CYS A 369 14.36 -14.52 17.32
N ASP A 370 15.12 -14.83 16.27
CA ASP A 370 14.99 -14.17 14.98
C ASP A 370 13.65 -14.54 14.35
N VAL A 371 12.80 -13.54 14.14
CA VAL A 371 11.45 -13.74 13.62
C VAL A 371 11.39 -13.86 12.10
N ILE A 372 12.53 -13.72 11.41
CA ILE A 372 12.64 -13.90 9.96
C ILE A 372 12.91 -15.37 9.62
N SER A 373 13.95 -15.96 10.19
CA SER A 373 14.28 -17.38 9.98
C SER A 373 13.36 -18.34 10.72
N GLY A 374 12.66 -17.90 11.77
CA GLY A 374 11.75 -18.75 12.53
C GLY A 374 10.78 -17.98 13.42
N ASP A 375 10.36 -18.64 14.49
CA ASP A 375 9.37 -18.14 15.45
C ASP A 375 9.82 -18.48 16.88
N LYS A 376 9.29 -17.72 17.85
CA LYS A 376 9.30 -18.13 19.25
C LYS A 376 8.13 -19.08 19.50
N VAL A 377 8.43 -20.32 19.89
CA VAL A 377 7.44 -21.33 20.27
C VAL A 377 7.70 -21.74 21.71
N GLY A 378 6.83 -21.31 22.62
CA GLY A 378 7.04 -21.46 24.06
C GLY A 378 8.36 -20.80 24.51
N SER A 379 9.26 -21.60 25.09
CA SER A 379 10.58 -21.17 25.56
C SER A 379 11.72 -21.49 24.57
N SER A 380 11.39 -21.65 23.28
CA SER A 380 12.34 -22.03 22.23
C SER A 380 12.23 -21.18 20.98
N CYS A 381 13.32 -21.10 20.21
CA CYS A 381 13.36 -20.49 18.89
C CYS A 381 13.47 -21.59 17.84
N THR A 382 12.66 -21.54 16.79
CA THR A 382 12.74 -22.49 15.67
C THR A 382 13.80 -22.11 14.64
N GLY A 383 14.21 -20.84 14.63
CA GLY A 383 15.26 -20.29 13.76
C GLY A 383 16.50 -19.84 14.53
N ILE A 384 17.15 -18.80 13.99
CA ILE A 384 18.35 -18.20 14.58
C ILE A 384 18.06 -17.64 15.98
N LYS A 385 19.03 -17.80 16.89
CA LYS A 385 19.03 -17.17 18.21
C LYS A 385 20.05 -16.04 18.24
N VAL A 386 19.65 -14.89 18.77
CA VAL A 386 20.52 -13.75 19.00
C VAL A 386 20.72 -13.57 20.50
N TYR A 387 21.98 -13.49 20.92
CA TYR A 387 22.34 -13.28 22.32
C TYR A 387 22.74 -11.82 22.51
N VAL A 388 21.92 -11.08 23.25
CA VAL A 388 22.18 -9.70 23.61
C VAL A 388 22.88 -9.68 24.97
N SER A 389 24.08 -9.10 25.00
CA SER A 389 24.88 -8.91 26.21
C SER A 389 24.25 -7.88 27.15
N SER A 390 24.74 -7.79 28.39
CA SER A 390 24.25 -6.82 29.39
C SER A 390 24.45 -5.36 28.98
N ASP A 391 25.40 -5.08 28.08
CA ASP A 391 25.66 -3.76 27.51
C ASP A 391 24.80 -3.44 26.26
N GLY A 392 23.86 -4.32 25.90
CA GLY A 392 22.96 -4.17 24.76
C GLY A 392 23.57 -4.56 23.40
N THR A 393 24.83 -5.02 23.36
CA THR A 393 25.46 -5.48 22.11
C THR A 393 25.11 -6.93 21.76
N ALA A 394 25.08 -7.26 20.47
CA ALA A 394 24.91 -8.63 19.99
C ALA A 394 25.70 -8.89 18.70
N GLN A 395 26.22 -10.10 18.53
CA GLN A 395 26.86 -10.54 17.29
C GLN A 395 25.81 -10.99 16.27
N PHE A 396 25.88 -10.43 15.07
CA PHE A 396 25.09 -10.85 13.92
C PHE A 396 26.01 -11.44 12.85
N SER A 397 25.59 -12.54 12.23
CA SER A 397 26.27 -13.15 11.08
C SER A 397 25.25 -13.52 10.02
N ILE A 398 25.28 -12.83 8.88
CA ILE A 398 24.32 -13.01 7.79
C ILE A 398 25.10 -13.21 6.49
N SER A 399 25.05 -14.42 5.93
CA SER A 399 25.63 -14.69 4.62
C SER A 399 24.81 -14.01 3.52
N ASN A 400 25.46 -13.49 2.48
CA ASN A 400 24.77 -12.99 1.29
C ASN A 400 24.01 -14.09 0.53
N SER A 401 24.29 -15.37 0.84
CA SER A 401 23.57 -16.54 0.31
C SER A 401 22.42 -17.02 1.20
N ALA A 402 22.11 -16.34 2.32
CA ALA A 402 20.97 -16.69 3.17
C ALA A 402 19.65 -16.59 2.38
N GLU A 403 18.67 -17.45 2.70
CA GLU A 403 17.32 -17.40 2.10
C GLU A 403 16.72 -16.00 2.26
N ASP A 404 16.77 -15.50 3.49
CA ASP A 404 16.40 -14.14 3.88
C ASP A 404 17.64 -13.45 4.47
N PRO A 405 18.25 -12.48 3.77
CA PRO A 405 19.50 -11.88 4.21
C PRO A 405 19.25 -10.73 5.19
N PHE A 406 18.39 -10.97 6.17
CA PHE A 406 18.11 -10.03 7.25
C PHE A 406 17.61 -10.77 8.50
N ILE A 407 17.86 -10.18 9.67
CA ILE A 407 17.48 -10.72 10.98
C ILE A 407 16.67 -9.63 11.70
N ALA A 408 15.58 -10.02 12.37
CA ALA A 408 14.78 -9.12 13.19
C ALA A 408 14.48 -9.75 14.55
N ILE A 409 14.71 -8.99 15.62
CA ILE A 409 14.42 -9.39 17.00
C ILE A 409 13.67 -8.29 17.73
N HIS A 410 12.77 -8.66 18.64
CA HIS A 410 11.98 -7.69 19.40
C HIS A 410 11.64 -8.20 20.80
N ALA A 411 11.10 -7.33 21.65
CA ALA A 411 10.80 -7.63 23.06
C ALA A 411 9.97 -8.91 23.23
N GLU A 412 8.93 -9.12 22.40
CA GLU A 412 8.09 -10.33 22.47
C GLU A 412 8.72 -11.60 21.87
N SER A 413 9.87 -11.50 21.20
CA SER A 413 10.63 -12.66 20.69
C SER A 413 11.76 -13.09 21.65
N LYS A 414 11.95 -12.37 22.76
CA LYS A 414 12.86 -12.72 23.86
C LYS A 414 12.40 -14.00 24.56
N LEU A 415 13.33 -14.90 24.90
CA LEU A 415 13.08 -16.08 25.73
C LEU A 415 13.02 -15.75 27.22
#